data_AF-A0A0K2RDG3-F1
#
_entry.id   AF-A0A0K2RDG3-F1
#
_cell.length_a   1.000
_cell.length_b   1.000
_cell.length_c   1.000
_cell.angle_alpha   90.00
_cell.angle_beta   90.00
_cell.angle_gamma   90.00
#
_symmetry.space_group_name_H-M   'P 1'
#
loop_
_entity.id
_entity.type
_entity.pdbx_description
1 polymer ?
#
loop_
_entity_poly.entity_id
_entity_poly.type
_entity_poly.pdbx_seq_one_letter_code
_entity_poly.pdbx_strand_id
1 'polypeptide(L)'
;MELYESLRVDGGNAWQGFVNITLPFLRNTIVSVVVVLMMLYVQMVTIILVTTRGGPLGGTETLSMRVFNKTFQNFDLSGASATAILLFAINIALTLVAIRFRRKDTL
;
A
#
# COMPACT_ATOMS: atom_id res chain seq x y z
N MET A 1 -5.39 -14.55 -26.59
CA MET A 1 -4.81 -13.97 -27.83
C MET A 1 -5.91 -13.39 -28.70
N GLU A 2 -7.07 -14.04 -28.77
CA GLU A 2 -8.25 -13.55 -29.50
C GLU A 2 -8.60 -12.08 -29.24
N LEU A 3 -8.57 -11.59 -27.99
CA LEU A 3 -8.86 -10.18 -27.68
C LEU A 3 -7.87 -9.18 -28.31
N TYR A 4 -6.60 -9.57 -28.47
CA TYR A 4 -5.58 -8.72 -29.08
C TYR A 4 -5.59 -8.84 -30.61
N GLU A 5 -5.93 -10.02 -31.14
CA GLU A 5 -6.14 -10.24 -32.57
C GLU A 5 -7.39 -9.50 -33.06
N SER A 6 -8.50 -9.53 -32.32
CA SER A 6 -9.70 -8.75 -32.64
C SER A 6 -9.40 -7.26 -32.65
N LEU A 7 -8.60 -6.76 -31.68
CA LEU A 7 -8.21 -5.36 -31.64
C LEU A 7 -7.33 -4.95 -32.84
N ARG A 8 -6.52 -5.86 -33.40
CA ARG A 8 -5.75 -5.61 -34.63
C ARG A 8 -6.62 -5.62 -35.88
N VAL A 9 -7.63 -6.49 -35.93
CA VAL A 9 -8.62 -6.55 -37.02
C VAL A 9 -9.51 -5.30 -37.03
N ASP A 10 -9.88 -4.79 -35.85
CA ASP A 10 -10.67 -3.55 -35.67
C ASP A 10 -9.84 -2.26 -35.84
N GLY A 11 -8.57 -2.34 -36.26
CA GLY A 11 -7.71 -1.16 -36.50
C GLY A 11 -7.25 -0.44 -35.22
N GLY A 12 -7.30 -1.10 -34.07
CA GLY A 12 -6.92 -0.55 -32.77
C GLY A 12 -5.41 -0.39 -32.55
N ASN A 13 -5.05 0.65 -31.79
CA ASN A 13 -3.67 0.99 -31.38
C ASN A 13 -3.23 0.18 -30.13
N ALA A 14 -1.94 -0.12 -29.99
CA ALA A 14 -1.33 -0.72 -28.79
C ALA A 14 -1.73 -0.05 -27.46
N TRP A 15 -1.92 1.27 -27.42
CA TRP A 15 -2.43 1.99 -26.24
C TRP A 15 -3.85 1.58 -25.87
N GLN A 16 -4.74 1.40 -26.85
CA GLN A 16 -6.10 0.91 -26.62
C GLN A 16 -6.08 -0.54 -26.14
N GLY A 17 -5.19 -1.38 -26.71
CA GLY A 17 -4.97 -2.74 -26.21
C GLY A 17 -4.50 -2.76 -24.75
N PHE A 18 -3.56 -1.89 -24.39
CA PHE A 18 -3.08 -1.81 -23.00
C PHE A 18 -4.18 -1.37 -22.04
N VAL A 19 -4.87 -0.25 -22.31
CA VAL A 19 -5.87 0.31 -21.39
C VAL A 19 -7.14 -0.53 -21.30
N ASN A 20 -7.60 -1.13 -22.41
CA ASN A 20 -8.87 -1.85 -22.46
C ASN A 20 -8.74 -3.36 -22.24
N ILE A 21 -7.56 -3.95 -22.46
CA ILE A 21 -7.33 -5.40 -22.34
C ILE A 21 -6.39 -5.70 -21.18
N THR A 22 -5.18 -5.16 -21.21
CA THR A 22 -4.15 -5.52 -20.23
C THR A 22 -4.45 -4.95 -18.83
N LEU A 23 -4.79 -3.66 -18.74
CA LEU A 23 -5.05 -2.96 -17.48
C LEU A 23 -6.24 -3.57 -16.71
N PRO A 24 -7.40 -3.86 -17.34
CA PRO A 24 -8.54 -4.45 -16.65
C PRO A 24 -8.30 -5.91 -16.25
N PHE A 25 -7.54 -6.65 -17.06
CA PHE A 25 -7.16 -8.03 -16.77
C PHE A 25 -6.25 -8.14 -15.53
N LEU A 26 -5.34 -7.17 -15.36
CA LEU A 26 -4.46 -7.09 -14.18
C LEU A 26 -5.09 -6.35 -13.00
N ARG A 27 -6.29 -5.80 -13.12
CA ARG A 27 -6.90 -4.91 -12.12
C ARG A 27 -6.95 -5.53 -10.72
N ASN A 28 -7.32 -6.80 -10.60
CA ASN A 28 -7.36 -7.50 -9.29
C ASN A 28 -5.96 -7.61 -8.66
N THR A 29 -4.95 -7.93 -9.47
CA THR A 29 -3.55 -8.03 -9.02
C THR A 29 -3.01 -6.66 -8.62
N ILE A 30 -3.25 -5.62 -9.44
CA ILE A 30 -2.82 -4.24 -9.16
C ILE A 30 -3.40 -3.76 -7.83
N VAL A 31 -4.70 -3.95 -7.60
CA VAL A 31 -5.34 -3.54 -6.34
C VAL A 31 -4.71 -4.26 -5.14
N SER A 32 -4.45 -5.56 -5.26
CA SER A 32 -3.83 -6.34 -4.19
C SER A 32 -2.42 -5.82 -3.87
N VAL A 33 -1.59 -5.62 -4.89
CA VAL A 33 -0.21 -5.10 -4.74
C VAL A 33 -0.21 -3.70 -4.13
N VAL A 34 -1.08 -2.81 -4.62
CA VAL A 34 -1.18 -1.43 -4.13
C VAL A 34 -1.55 -1.38 -2.64
N VAL A 35 -2.49 -2.22 -2.20
CA VAL A 35 -2.88 -2.24 -0.78
C VAL A 35 -1.79 -2.83 0.11
N VAL A 36 -1.11 -3.89 -0.34
CA VAL A 36 0.04 -4.45 0.39
C VAL A 36 1.18 -3.43 0.49
N LEU A 37 1.47 -2.72 -0.60
CA LEU A 37 2.47 -1.65 -0.59
C LEU A 37 2.08 -0.54 0.39
N MET A 38 0.81 -0.12 0.41
CA MET A 38 0.34 0.86 1.40
C MET A 38 0.58 0.40 2.85
N MET A 39 0.30 -0.87 3.17
CA MET A 39 0.59 -1.42 4.51
C MET A 39 2.08 -1.34 4.84
N LEU A 40 2.94 -1.72 3.89
CA LEU A 40 4.40 -1.66 4.06
C LEU A 40 4.88 -0.23 4.31
N TYR A 41 4.40 0.73 3.52
CA TYR A 41 4.78 2.14 3.68
C TYR A 41 4.28 2.74 4.99
N VAL A 42 3.08 2.37 5.45
CA VAL A 42 2.53 2.82 6.75
C VAL A 42 3.40 2.34 7.93
N GLN A 43 4.03 1.17 7.82
CA GLN A 43 4.91 0.61 8.85
C GLN A 43 6.38 1.04 8.68
N MET A 44 6.73 1.74 7.60
CA MET A 44 8.11 2.03 7.27
C MET A 44 8.73 3.03 8.26
N VAL A 45 9.80 2.61 8.94
CA VAL A 45 10.55 3.47 9.89
C VAL A 45 11.92 3.81 9.32
N THR A 46 12.59 2.83 8.70
CA THR A 46 14.01 2.93 8.34
C THR A 46 14.30 4.10 7.39
N ILE A 47 13.49 4.30 6.33
CA ILE A 47 13.75 5.40 5.39
C ILE A 47 13.58 6.76 6.03
N ILE A 48 12.58 6.91 6.90
CA ILE A 48 12.29 8.17 7.58
C ILE A 48 13.41 8.45 8.57
N LEU A 49 13.82 7.44 9.34
CA LEU A 49 14.93 7.53 10.28
C LEU A 49 16.26 7.89 9.60
N VAL A 50 16.56 7.31 8.44
CA VAL A 50 17.84 7.57 7.74
C VAL A 50 17.82 8.92 7.01
N THR A 51 16.68 9.32 6.45
CA THR A 51 16.61 10.49 5.56
C THR A 51 16.33 11.78 6.32
N THR A 52 15.30 11.79 7.17
CA THR A 52 14.80 13.02 7.79
C THR A 52 14.81 12.98 9.32
N ARG A 53 14.90 11.78 9.91
CA ARG A 53 14.71 11.54 11.35
C ARG A 53 13.39 12.11 11.88
N GLY A 54 12.37 12.25 11.03
CA GLY A 54 11.09 12.87 11.39
C GLY A 54 11.08 14.40 11.34
N GLY A 55 12.15 15.07 10.91
CA GLY A 55 12.26 16.53 10.88
C GLY A 55 11.84 17.21 9.56
N PRO A 56 11.87 18.55 9.50
CA PRO A 56 12.05 19.49 10.62
C PRO A 56 10.78 19.64 11.46
N LEU A 57 10.92 19.87 12.77
CA LEU A 57 9.81 20.07 13.73
C LEU A 57 8.73 18.96 13.73
N GLY A 58 9.11 17.70 13.45
CA GLY A 58 8.13 16.61 13.38
C GLY A 58 7.35 16.55 12.06
N GLY A 59 7.69 17.40 11.06
CA GLY A 59 6.93 17.53 9.81
C GLY A 59 6.87 16.26 8.95
N THR A 60 7.78 15.31 9.14
CA THR A 60 7.77 14.01 8.46
C THR A 60 7.61 12.84 9.45
N GLU A 61 7.16 13.10 10.68
CA GLU A 61 7.00 12.05 11.68
C GLU A 61 5.72 11.25 11.41
N THR A 62 5.89 9.98 11.05
CA THR A 62 4.79 9.02 10.89
C THR A 62 4.46 8.33 12.22
N LEU A 63 3.32 7.63 12.28
CA LEU A 63 2.94 6.81 13.44
C LEU A 63 4.00 5.74 13.76
N SER A 64 4.55 5.09 12.75
CA SER A 64 5.63 4.11 12.89
C SER A 64 6.90 4.74 13.48
N MET A 65 7.27 5.93 13.00
CA MET A 65 8.40 6.71 13.55
C MET A 65 8.15 7.14 14.99
N ARG A 66 6.91 7.52 15.33
CA ARG A 66 6.54 7.88 16.70
C ARG A 66 6.60 6.70 17.66
N VAL A 67 6.21 5.51 17.23
CA VAL A 67 6.41 4.26 18.01
C VAL A 67 7.90 4.06 18.27
N PHE A 68 8.74 4.16 17.22
CA PHE A 68 10.18 4.04 17.36
C PHE A 68 10.78 5.04 18.35
N ASN A 69 10.42 6.32 18.25
CA ASN A 69 10.88 7.37 19.16
C ASN A 69 10.45 7.11 20.60
N LYS A 70 9.18 6.74 20.83
CA LYS A 70 8.71 6.41 22.18
C LYS A 70 9.45 5.22 22.78
N THR A 71 9.71 4.18 22.00
CA THR A 71 10.42 2.99 22.47
C THR A 71 11.89 3.26 22.79
N PHE A 72 12.62 3.91 21.88
CA PHE A 72 14.09 3.98 21.96
C PHE A 72 14.65 5.31 22.46
N GLN A 73 13.91 6.41 22.33
CA GLN A 73 14.36 7.72 22.81
C GLN A 73 13.76 8.06 24.17
N ASN A 74 12.44 7.86 24.31
CA ASN A 74 11.72 8.24 25.54
C ASN A 74 11.63 7.08 26.56
N PHE A 75 12.01 5.86 26.16
CA PHE A 75 11.83 4.64 26.96
C PHE A 75 10.39 4.44 27.48
N ASP A 76 9.42 5.03 26.79
CA ASP A 76 7.99 4.97 27.09
C ASP A 76 7.36 3.78 26.34
N LEU A 77 7.57 2.59 26.90
CA LEU A 77 7.08 1.33 26.33
C LEU A 77 5.54 1.24 26.33
N SER A 78 4.87 1.81 27.34
CA SER A 78 3.41 1.78 27.44
C SER A 78 2.78 2.72 26.40
N GLY A 79 3.31 3.94 26.26
CA GLY A 79 2.87 4.88 25.22
C GLY A 79 3.24 4.43 23.81
N ALA A 80 4.38 3.76 23.61
CA ALA A 80 4.73 3.11 22.35
C ALA A 80 3.74 2.00 22.00
N SER A 81 3.42 1.14 22.97
CA SER A 81 2.47 0.03 22.78
C SER A 81 1.06 0.53 22.42
N ALA A 82 0.57 1.55 23.11
CA ALA A 82 -0.73 2.17 22.78
C ALA A 82 -0.75 2.72 21.34
N THR A 83 0.33 3.36 20.91
CA THR A 83 0.45 3.90 19.55
C THR A 83 0.58 2.77 18.51
N ALA A 84 1.28 1.69 18.84
CA ALA A 84 1.44 0.52 17.98
C ALA A 84 0.11 -0.21 17.77
N ILE A 85 -0.74 -0.30 18.79
CA ILE A 85 -2.09 -0.88 18.68
C ILE A 85 -2.96 -0.06 17.71
N LEU A 86 -2.88 1.27 17.76
CA LEU A 86 -3.57 2.14 16.79
C LEU A 86 -3.07 1.91 15.36
N LEU A 87 -1.74 1.80 15.18
CA LEU A 87 -1.13 1.48 13.89
C LEU A 87 -1.58 0.10 13.37
N PHE A 88 -1.71 -0.88 14.27
CA PHE A 88 -2.22 -2.20 13.95
C PHE A 88 -3.69 -2.17 13.53
N ALA A 89 -4.54 -1.39 14.21
CA ALA A 89 -5.94 -1.20 13.81
C ALA A 89 -6.06 -0.60 12.40
N ILE A 90 -5.19 0.35 12.04
CA ILE A 90 -5.12 0.90 10.67
C ILE A 90 -4.74 -0.19 9.66
N ASN A 91 -3.77 -1.05 10.00
CA ASN A 91 -3.38 -2.16 9.13
C ASN A 91 -4.50 -3.20 8.96
N ILE A 92 -5.29 -3.47 10.00
CA ILE A 92 -6.49 -4.31 9.89
C ILE A 92 -7.49 -3.66 8.93
N ALA A 93 -7.76 -2.36 9.07
CA ALA A 93 -8.67 -1.66 8.16
C ALA A 93 -8.20 -1.76 6.70
N LEU A 94 -6.91 -1.53 6.43
CA LEU A 94 -6.33 -1.72 5.10
C LEU A 94 -6.46 -3.17 4.61
N THR A 95 -6.31 -4.14 5.50
CA THR A 95 -6.43 -5.57 5.15
C THR A 95 -7.85 -5.93 4.76
N LEU A 96 -8.84 -5.45 5.51
CA LEU A 96 -10.25 -5.64 5.20
C LEU A 96 -10.61 -4.99 3.86
N VAL A 97 -10.07 -3.80 3.58
CA VAL A 97 -10.20 -3.14 2.27
C VAL A 97 -9.59 -4.02 1.17
N ALA A 98 -8.38 -4.54 1.36
CA ALA A 98 -7.72 -5.44 0.40
C ALA A 98 -8.60 -6.64 0.06
N ILE A 99 -9.12 -7.30 1.09
CA ILE A 99 -9.97 -8.50 0.96
C ILE A 99 -11.29 -8.14 0.27
N ARG A 100 -11.89 -6.99 0.60
CA ARG A 100 -13.18 -6.56 0.03
C ARG A 100 -13.11 -6.24 -1.46
N PHE A 101 -11.99 -5.69 -1.92
CA PHE A 101 -11.75 -5.40 -3.33
C PHE A 101 -11.28 -6.62 -4.13
N ARG A 102 -10.80 -7.67 -3.45
CA ARG A 102 -10.53 -8.96 -4.09
C ARG A 102 -11.86 -9.57 -4.55
N ARG A 103 -12.15 -9.46 -5.85
CA ARG A 103 -13.22 -10.26 -6.45
C ARG A 103 -12.84 -11.72 -6.26
N LYS A 104 -13.80 -12.55 -5.85
CA LYS A 104 -13.61 -14.00 -5.84
C LYS A 104 -13.36 -14.39 -7.29
N ASP A 105 -12.12 -14.79 -7.59
CA ASP A 105 -11.81 -15.51 -8.81
C ASP A 105 -12.49 -16.88 -8.64
N THR A 106 -13.78 -16.91 -8.97
CA THR A 106 -14.57 -18.15 -9.01
C THR A 106 -14.09 -18.84 -10.27
N LEU A 107 -13.19 -19.80 -10.08
CA LEU A 107 -12.81 -20.78 -11.09
C LEU A 107 -14.05 -21.59 -11.52
#